data_AF-A0A7V7WJB1-F1
#
_entry.id   AF-A0A7V7WJB1-F1
#
_cell.length_a   1.000
_cell.length_b   1.000
_cell.length_c   1.000
_cell.angle_alpha   90.00
_cell.angle_beta   90.00
_cell.angle_gamma   90.00
#
_symmetry.space_group_name_H-M   'P 1'
#
loop_
_entity.id
_entity.type
_entity.pdbx_description
1 polymer ?
#
loop_
_entity_poly.entity_id
_entity_poly.type
_entity_poly.pdbx_seq_one_letter_code
_entity_poly.pdbx_strand_id
1 'polypeptide(L)'
;MADIKDASEIPEVIDPKTDKVHTWPHLVRIEFICGLLAFMGLLVWSLVLDAPLEEPADPTKTPNPSKAPWYFLGLQEILVYFDPWMAGVVLPSLIIVGLMVIPYIDVNPKGNGYYTW
;
A
#
# COMPACT_ATOMS: atom_id res chain seq x y z
N MET A 1 23.07 -52.32 2.19
CA MET A 1 22.31 -51.42 1.28
C MET A 1 21.35 -50.67 2.18
N ALA A 2 21.59 -49.38 2.36
CA ALA A 2 21.27 -48.63 3.57
C ALA A 2 19.77 -48.55 3.88
N ASP A 3 19.45 -48.80 5.16
CA ASP A 3 18.17 -48.52 5.79
C ASP A 3 17.74 -47.08 5.54
N ILE A 4 16.52 -46.98 5.02
CA ILE A 4 15.79 -45.77 4.71
C ILE A 4 15.59 -45.01 6.03
N LYS A 5 16.31 -43.90 6.18
CA LYS A 5 16.13 -42.97 7.29
C LYS A 5 14.69 -42.46 7.28
N ASP A 6 14.08 -42.71 8.42
CA ASP A 6 12.81 -42.22 8.93
C ASP A 6 12.40 -40.84 8.35
N ALA A 7 11.25 -40.81 7.69
CA ALA A 7 10.62 -39.61 7.16
C ALA A 7 9.88 -38.80 8.26
N SER A 8 10.29 -38.95 9.53
CA SER A 8 9.67 -38.31 10.70
C SER A 8 10.21 -36.91 11.03
N GLU A 9 11.27 -36.44 10.34
CA GLU A 9 11.83 -35.10 10.52
C GLU A 9 11.45 -34.13 9.38
N ILE A 10 10.27 -34.29 8.79
CA ILE A 10 9.71 -33.22 7.97
C ILE A 10 9.31 -32.13 8.96
N PRO A 11 9.86 -30.89 8.88
CA PRO A 11 9.45 -29.82 9.78
C PRO A 11 7.94 -29.70 9.66
N GLU A 12 7.27 -29.93 10.78
CA GLU A 12 5.83 -29.85 10.94
C GLU A 12 5.34 -28.66 10.12
N VAL A 13 4.62 -28.94 9.04
CA VAL A 13 3.93 -27.89 8.29
C VAL A 13 3.02 -27.26 9.31
N ILE A 14 3.45 -26.12 9.85
CA ILE A 14 2.78 -25.40 10.93
C ILE A 14 1.35 -25.25 10.46
N ASP A 15 0.45 -26.06 11.03
CA ASP A 15 -0.95 -25.99 10.68
C ASP A 15 -1.36 -24.55 11.01
N PRO A 16 -1.79 -23.74 10.03
CA PRO A 16 -2.11 -22.34 10.26
C PRO A 16 -3.28 -22.18 11.24
N LYS A 17 -3.95 -23.27 11.64
CA LYS A 17 -4.96 -23.30 12.71
C LYS A 17 -4.38 -23.40 14.13
N THR A 18 -3.14 -23.87 14.31
CA THR A 18 -2.56 -24.17 15.62
C THR A 18 -1.99 -22.93 16.33
N ASP A 19 -1.61 -21.89 15.59
CA ASP A 19 -1.02 -20.66 16.17
C ASP A 19 -1.84 -19.39 15.86
N LYS A 20 -3.16 -19.48 16.04
CA LYS A 20 -4.06 -18.32 15.89
C LYS A 20 -4.31 -17.69 17.25
N VAL A 21 -3.73 -16.51 17.47
CA VAL A 21 -4.05 -15.68 18.63
C VAL A 21 -5.35 -14.91 18.42
N HIS A 22 -6.11 -14.71 19.49
CA HIS A 22 -7.32 -13.90 19.42
C HIS A 22 -6.97 -12.45 19.05
N THR A 23 -7.67 -11.91 18.05
CA THR A 23 -7.53 -10.52 17.56
C THR A 23 -7.67 -9.51 18.69
N TRP A 24 -8.61 -9.76 19.59
CA TRP A 24 -8.76 -9.05 20.86
C TRP A 24 -8.14 -9.89 21.98
N PRO A 25 -7.23 -9.38 22.82
CA PRO A 25 -6.70 -8.01 22.93
C PRO A 25 -5.37 -7.79 22.16
N HIS A 26 -4.82 -8.82 21.51
CA HIS A 26 -3.43 -8.81 21.03
C HIS A 26 -3.21 -7.87 19.83
N LEU A 27 -4.01 -8.02 18.76
CA LEU A 27 -3.90 -7.19 17.56
C LEU A 27 -4.38 -5.76 17.83
N VAL A 28 -5.55 -5.62 18.47
CA VAL A 28 -6.17 -4.31 18.74
C VAL A 28 -5.27 -3.41 19.58
N ARG A 29 -4.53 -3.96 20.55
CA ARG A 29 -3.59 -3.17 21.36
C ARG A 29 -2.46 -2.59 20.49
N ILE A 30 -1.92 -3.37 19.57
CA ILE A 30 -0.81 -2.94 18.70
C ILE A 30 -1.32 -1.90 17.70
N GLU A 31 -2.44 -2.16 17.04
CA GLU A 31 -3.05 -1.23 16.09
C GLU A 31 -3.44 0.09 16.76
N PHE A 32 -3.96 0.06 17.98
CA PHE A 32 -4.30 1.26 18.73
C PHE A 32 -3.05 2.10 19.08
N ILE A 33 -1.95 1.46 19.48
CA ILE A 33 -0.68 2.16 19.74
C ILE A 33 -0.12 2.76 18.44
N CYS A 34 -0.10 2.01 17.33
CA CYS A 34 0.32 2.52 16.03
C CYS A 34 -0.56 3.69 15.56
N GLY A 35 -1.87 3.59 15.74
CA GLY A 35 -2.83 4.64 15.42
C GLY A 35 -2.61 5.90 16.24
N LEU A 36 -2.36 5.78 17.55
CA LEU A 36 -2.01 6.91 18.42
C LEU A 36 -0.70 7.58 18.01
N LEU A 37 0.32 6.81 17.66
CA LEU A 37 1.60 7.34 17.18
C LEU A 37 1.43 8.09 15.85
N ALA A 38 0.69 7.52 14.90
CA ALA A 38 0.37 8.17 13.63
C ALA A 38 -0.42 9.47 13.86
N PHE A 39 -1.41 9.44 14.76
CA PHE A 39 -2.20 10.61 15.11
C PHE A 39 -1.35 11.72 15.74
N MET A 40 -0.48 11.38 16.71
CA MET A 40 0.46 12.35 17.28
C MET A 40 1.42 12.91 16.22
N GLY A 41 1.91 12.06 15.31
CA GLY A 41 2.74 12.50 14.19
C GLY A 41 2.03 13.52 13.30
N LEU A 42 0.79 13.24 12.91
CA LEU A 42 -0.04 14.15 12.12
C LEU A 42 -0.37 15.45 12.88
N LEU A 43 -0.65 15.38 14.18
CA LEU A 43 -0.89 16.57 15.00
C LEU A 43 0.35 17.47 15.09
N VAL A 44 1.52 16.90 15.38
CA VAL A 44 2.78 17.66 15.43
C VAL A 44 3.06 18.27 14.05
N TRP A 45 2.89 17.49 12.98
CA TRP A 45 3.06 17.97 11.61
C TRP A 45 2.11 19.13 11.27
N SER A 46 0.84 19.04 11.68
CA SER A 46 -0.18 20.07 11.48
C SER A 46 0.07 21.35 12.27
N LEU A 47 0.77 21.29 13.41
CA LEU A 47 1.08 22.46 14.22
C LEU A 47 2.37 23.16 13.77
N VAL A 48 3.32 22.40 13.21
CA VAL A 48 4.63 22.93 12.78
C VAL A 48 4.56 23.51 11.37
N LEU A 49 3.71 22.97 10.50
CA LEU A 49 3.54 23.43 9.13
C LEU A 49 2.14 24.02 8.97
N ASP A 50 2.08 25.36 8.94
CA ASP A 50 0.87 26.07 8.55
C ASP A 50 0.48 25.66 7.13
N ALA A 51 -0.75 25.17 6.96
CA ALA A 51 -1.32 24.94 5.65
C ALA A 51 -1.51 26.31 4.97
N PRO A 52 -0.82 26.61 3.85
CA PRO A 52 -1.08 27.83 3.10
C PRO A 52 -2.50 27.72 2.52
N LEU A 53 -3.47 28.34 3.20
CA LEU A 53 -4.83 28.45 2.70
C LEU A 53 -4.80 29.41 1.51
N GLU A 54 -5.11 28.91 0.31
CA GLU A 54 -5.26 29.73 -0.90
C GLU A 54 -6.48 30.66 -0.79
N GLU A 55 -6.50 31.73 -1.59
CA GLU A 55 -7.63 32.66 -1.68
C GLU A 55 -8.94 31.91 -2.04
N PRO A 56 -10.13 32.42 -1.63
CA PRO A 56 -11.41 31.84 -2.03
C PRO A 56 -11.48 31.66 -3.56
N ALA A 57 -12.02 30.52 -4.00
CA ALA A 57 -12.02 30.14 -5.40
C ALA A 57 -12.69 31.21 -6.30
N ASP A 58 -11.91 31.76 -7.24
CA ASP A 58 -12.38 32.68 -8.27
C ASP A 58 -12.37 31.97 -9.63
N PRO A 59 -13.54 31.72 -10.26
CA PRO A 59 -13.62 31.07 -11.56
C PRO A 59 -13.03 31.91 -12.71
N THR A 60 -12.75 33.20 -12.49
CA THR A 60 -12.18 34.11 -13.49
C THR A 60 -10.65 34.20 -13.42
N LYS A 61 -10.02 33.65 -12.37
CA LYS A 61 -8.58 33.72 -12.14
C LYS A 61 -8.01 32.32 -11.89
N THR A 62 -7.34 31.76 -12.89
CA THR A 62 -6.61 30.50 -12.73
C THR A 62 -5.32 30.74 -11.92
N PRO A 63 -5.14 30.14 -10.74
CA PRO A 63 -3.93 30.33 -9.95
C PRO A 63 -2.72 29.71 -10.67
N ASN A 64 -1.63 30.47 -10.73
CA ASN A 64 -0.33 30.05 -11.23
C ASN A 64 0.66 30.11 -10.04
N PRO A 65 1.00 28.99 -9.38
CA PRO A 65 1.04 27.61 -9.89
C PRO A 65 -0.08 26.71 -9.36
N SER A 66 -0.86 26.09 -10.27
CA SER A 66 -1.82 25.05 -9.92
C SER A 66 -1.11 23.69 -9.85
N LYS A 67 -0.49 23.39 -8.68
CA LYS A 67 0.06 22.06 -8.40
C LYS A 67 -0.98 21.25 -7.65
N ALA A 68 -1.40 20.13 -8.23
CA ALA A 68 -2.32 19.21 -7.56
C ALA A 68 -1.59 18.48 -6.40
N PRO A 69 -2.35 17.85 -5.48
CA PRO A 69 -1.80 17.22 -4.30
C PRO A 69 -0.65 16.23 -4.57
N TRP A 70 0.23 16.05 -3.58
CA TRP A 70 1.46 15.26 -3.71
C TRP A 70 1.26 13.81 -4.17
N TYR A 71 0.14 13.18 -3.80
CA TYR A 71 -0.22 11.82 -4.24
C TYR A 71 -0.59 11.76 -5.72
N PHE A 72 -0.86 12.90 -6.36
CA PHE A 72 -1.04 13.06 -7.80
C PHE A 72 0.17 13.68 -8.49
N LEU A 73 1.27 13.99 -7.78
CA LEU A 73 2.44 14.62 -8.38
C LEU A 73 3.02 13.77 -9.51
N GLY A 74 3.15 12.45 -9.29
CA GLY A 74 3.63 11.53 -10.33
C GLY A 74 2.72 11.48 -11.55
N LEU A 75 1.39 11.56 -11.38
CA LEU A 75 0.45 11.63 -12.49
C LEU A 75 0.58 12.97 -13.24
N GLN A 76 0.72 14.08 -12.52
CA GLN A 76 0.91 15.40 -13.12
C GLN A 76 2.20 15.50 -13.91
N GLU A 77 3.30 14.95 -13.41
CA GLU A 77 4.57 14.89 -14.12
C GLU A 77 4.42 14.13 -15.44
N ILE A 78 3.75 12.98 -15.44
CA ILE A 78 3.49 12.20 -16.66
C ILE A 78 2.58 12.98 -17.64
N LEU A 79 1.60 13.74 -17.13
CA LEU A 79 0.71 14.57 -17.95
C LEU A 79 1.43 15.75 -18.64
N VAL A 80 2.57 16.20 -18.10
CA VAL A 80 3.40 17.24 -18.73
C VAL A 80 4.19 16.69 -19.91
N TYR A 81 4.58 15.42 -19.86
CA TYR A 81 5.46 14.80 -20.87
C TYR A 81 4.71 13.95 -21.92
N PHE A 82 3.48 13.53 -21.66
CA PHE A 82 2.70 12.65 -22.54
C PHE A 82 1.30 13.22 -22.85
N ASP A 83 0.70 12.76 -23.95
CA ASP A 83 -0.68 13.09 -24.29
C ASP A 83 -1.64 12.77 -23.14
N PRO A 84 -2.57 13.68 -22.77
CA PRO A 84 -3.47 13.52 -21.64
C PRO A 84 -4.28 12.22 -21.65
N TRP A 85 -4.59 11.69 -22.84
CA TRP A 85 -5.27 10.41 -23.01
C TRP A 85 -4.42 9.23 -22.53
N MET A 86 -3.13 9.20 -22.87
CA MET A 86 -2.22 8.11 -22.50
C MET A 86 -1.87 8.16 -21.01
N ALA A 87 -1.60 9.35 -20.49
CA ALA A 87 -1.23 9.56 -19.10
C ALA A 87 -2.43 9.46 -18.13
N GLY A 88 -3.60 9.97 -18.52
CA GLY A 88 -4.78 10.05 -17.66
C GLY A 88 -5.72 8.84 -17.74
N VAL A 89 -5.77 8.13 -18.87
CA VAL A 89 -6.72 7.02 -19.06
C VAL A 89 -5.99 5.68 -19.22
N VAL A 90 -5.04 5.61 -20.15
CA VAL A 90 -4.37 4.34 -20.47
C VAL A 90 -3.52 3.84 -19.31
N LEU A 91 -2.65 4.67 -18.73
CA LEU A 91 -1.77 4.24 -17.64
C LEU A 91 -2.53 3.80 -16.37
N PRO A 92 -3.52 4.55 -15.83
CA PRO A 92 -4.28 4.10 -14.67
C PRO A 92 -5.08 2.84 -14.95
N SER A 93 -5.67 2.72 -16.14
CA SER A 93 -6.42 1.51 -16.53
C SER A 93 -5.50 0.29 -16.60
N LEU A 94 -4.27 0.45 -17.09
CA LEU A 94 -3.27 -0.61 -17.15
C LEU A 94 -2.80 -1.03 -15.75
N ILE A 95 -2.63 -0.10 -14.81
CA ILE A 95 -2.30 -0.43 -13.42
C ILE A 95 -3.41 -1.27 -12.78
N ILE A 96 -4.67 -0.87 -12.96
CA ILE A 96 -5.83 -1.58 -12.39
C ILE A 96 -5.96 -2.98 -13.00
N VAL A 97 -5.90 -3.08 -14.33
CA VAL A 97 -5.95 -4.38 -15.02
C VAL A 97 -4.75 -5.25 -14.65
N GLY A 98 -3.55 -4.65 -14.56
CA GLY A 98 -2.35 -5.33 -14.09
C GLY A 98 -2.54 -5.94 -12.70
N LEU A 99 -3.03 -5.15 -11.73
CA LEU A 99 -3.34 -5.62 -10.38
C LEU A 99 -4.40 -6.73 -10.36
N MET A 100 -5.43 -6.66 -11.21
CA MET A 100 -6.43 -7.72 -11.33
C MET A 100 -5.86 -9.01 -11.94
N VAL A 101 -4.83 -8.90 -12.78
CA VAL A 101 -4.17 -10.04 -13.42
C VAL A 101 -3.16 -10.73 -12.50
N ILE A 102 -2.61 -10.03 -11.49
CA ILE A 102 -1.68 -10.60 -10.50
C ILE A 102 -2.15 -11.96 -9.92
N PRO A 103 -3.38 -12.11 -9.39
CA PRO A 103 -3.82 -13.40 -8.83
C PRO A 103 -3.90 -14.55 -9.85
N TYR A 104 -3.95 -14.25 -11.15
CA TYR A 104 -3.99 -15.25 -12.21
C TYR A 104 -2.60 -15.62 -12.76
N ILE A 105 -1.63 -14.71 -12.67
CA ILE A 105 -0.23 -14.96 -13.07
C ILE A 105 0.57 -15.56 -11.90
N ASP A 106 0.35 -15.08 -10.68
CA ASP A 106 0.99 -15.59 -9.47
C ASP A 106 0.18 -16.73 -8.86
N VAL A 107 0.34 -17.92 -9.45
CA VAL A 107 -0.29 -19.17 -8.99
C VAL A 107 0.47 -19.84 -7.83
N ASN A 108 1.45 -19.18 -7.21
CA ASN A 108 2.29 -19.81 -6.19
C ASN A 108 1.56 -19.89 -4.83
N PRO A 109 1.20 -21.10 -4.35
CA PRO A 109 0.50 -21.26 -3.07
C PRO A 109 1.39 -21.02 -1.84
N LYS A 110 2.71 -20.84 -2.02
CA LYS A 110 3.68 -20.59 -0.94
C LYS A 110 4.07 -19.12 -0.75
N GLY A 111 3.69 -18.24 -1.68
CA GLY A 111 4.07 -16.81 -1.67
C GLY A 111 3.15 -15.90 -0.85
N ASN A 112 2.09 -16.45 -0.25
CA ASN A 112 1.12 -15.65 0.46
C ASN A 112 1.47 -15.55 1.95
N GLY A 113 2.12 -14.45 2.34
CA GLY A 113 2.31 -14.06 3.74
C GLY A 113 3.70 -14.32 4.36
N TYR A 114 4.66 -14.90 3.64
CA TYR A 114 6.04 -15.07 4.12
C TYR A 114 7.07 -14.88 3.00
N TYR A 115 8.24 -14.30 3.34
CA TYR A 115 9.38 -14.17 2.45
C TYR A 115 9.99 -15.55 2.16
N THR A 116 10.06 -15.95 0.89
CA THR A 116 10.83 -17.11 0.44
C THR A 116 11.74 -16.73 -0.71
N TRP A 117 13.03 -17.08 -0.59
CA TRP A 117 14.03 -17.08 -1.67
C TRP A 117 13.94 -18.33 -2.54
#